data_AF-A0A7C1PL26-F1
#
_entry.id   AF-A0A7C1PL26-F1
#
_cell.length_a   1.000
_cell.length_b   1.000
_cell.length_c   1.000
_cell.angle_alpha   90.00
_cell.angle_beta   90.00
_cell.angle_gamma   90.00
#
_symmetry.space_group_name_H-M   'P 1'
#
loop_
_entity.id
_entity.type
_entity.pdbx_description
1 polymer ?
#
loop_
_entity_poly.entity_id
_entity_poly.type
_entity_poly.pdbx_seq_one_letter_code
_entity_poly.pdbx_strand_id
1 'polypeptide(L)'
;MMDDYLEHGFHEERMRKMELEKELLLIEKLKPKFSRDGNQYCYLYGDNLQDGIAGFGDTVSLAVTDFYNSFYRETIINQAKHKE
;
A
#
# COMPACT_ATOMS: atom_id res chain seq x y z
N MET A 1 -20.59 -26.56 11.92
CA MET A 1 -19.71 -27.03 10.82
C MET A 1 -19.96 -26.28 9.53
N MET A 2 -21.11 -26.42 8.82
CA MET A 2 -21.35 -25.62 7.59
C MET A 2 -21.42 -24.11 7.86
N ASP A 3 -22.02 -23.72 8.99
CA ASP A 3 -22.14 -22.32 9.41
C ASP A 3 -20.77 -21.70 9.76
N ASP A 4 -19.86 -22.46 10.37
CA ASP A 4 -18.49 -22.01 10.67
C ASP A 4 -17.70 -21.72 9.38
N TYR A 5 -17.83 -22.56 8.35
CA TYR A 5 -17.18 -22.34 7.04
C TYR A 5 -17.73 -21.10 6.32
N LEU A 6 -19.03 -20.85 6.42
CA LEU A 6 -19.65 -19.65 5.88
C LEU A 6 -19.15 -18.40 6.60
N GLU A 7 -19.14 -18.40 7.94
CA GLU A 7 -18.61 -17.28 8.73
C GLU A 7 -17.14 -16.99 8.44
N HIS A 8 -16.31 -18.02 8.31
CA HIS A 8 -14.89 -17.87 7.93
C HIS A 8 -14.73 -17.24 6.54
N GLY A 9 -15.47 -17.72 5.53
CA GLY A 9 -15.42 -17.15 4.18
C GLY A 9 -15.86 -15.67 4.14
N PHE A 10 -16.92 -15.32 4.86
CA PHE A 10 -17.35 -13.92 4.98
C PHE A 10 -16.33 -13.05 5.71
N HIS A 11 -15.68 -13.59 6.75
CA HIS A 11 -14.64 -12.87 7.47
C HIS A 11 -13.44 -12.57 6.55
N GLU A 12 -12.97 -13.56 5.80
CA GLU A 12 -11.87 -13.42 4.84
C GLU A 12 -12.19 -12.40 3.75
N GLU A 13 -13.39 -12.47 3.15
CA GLU A 13 -13.80 -11.51 2.12
C GLU A 13 -13.87 -10.08 2.67
N ARG A 14 -14.44 -9.92 3.87
CA ARG A 14 -14.51 -8.62 4.55
C ARG A 14 -13.12 -8.06 4.84
N MET A 15 -12.20 -8.89 5.33
CA MET A 15 -10.83 -8.47 5.62
C MET A 15 -10.11 -8.04 4.34
N ARG A 16 -10.22 -8.83 3.27
CA ARG A 16 -9.63 -8.51 1.97
C ARG A 16 -10.15 -7.19 1.40
N LYS A 17 -11.46 -6.96 1.50
CA LYS A 17 -12.07 -5.70 1.06
C LYS A 17 -11.55 -4.52 1.87
N MET A 18 -11.48 -4.64 3.20
CA MET A 18 -10.96 -3.58 4.07
C MET A 18 -9.49 -3.28 3.79
N GLU A 19 -8.66 -4.28 3.51
CA GLU A 19 -7.25 -4.08 3.16
C GLU A 19 -7.10 -3.30 1.85
N LEU A 20 -7.84 -3.71 0.81
CA LEU A 20 -7.84 -3.02 -0.47
C LEU A 20 -8.34 -1.57 -0.33
N GLU A 21 -9.38 -1.33 0.46
CA GLU A 21 -9.88 0.00 0.74
C GLU A 21 -8.83 0.90 1.41
N LYS A 22 -8.06 0.37 2.36
CA LYS A 22 -6.97 1.13 3.02
C LYS A 22 -5.87 1.51 2.05
N GLU A 23 -5.47 0.58 1.19
CA GLU A 23 -4.46 0.81 0.16
C GLU A 23 -4.90 1.91 -0.81
N LEU A 24 -6.13 1.82 -1.33
CA LEU A 24 -6.68 2.81 -2.28
C LEU A 24 -6.92 4.18 -1.63
N LEU A 25 -7.36 4.21 -0.38
CA LEU A 25 -7.54 5.45 0.37
C LEU A 25 -6.21 6.21 0.50
N LEU A 26 -5.09 5.50 0.71
CA LEU A 26 -3.78 6.12 0.81
C LEU A 26 -3.39 6.82 -0.50
N ILE A 27 -3.62 6.16 -1.63
CA ILE A 27 -3.38 6.72 -2.97
C ILE A 27 -4.24 7.97 -3.19
N GLU A 28 -5.53 7.93 -2.82
CA GLU A 28 -6.43 9.09 -2.96
C GLU A 28 -5.98 10.28 -2.12
N LYS A 29 -5.54 10.03 -0.88
CA LYS A 29 -5.17 11.08 0.08
C LYS A 29 -3.83 11.73 -0.26
N LEU A 30 -2.82 10.94 -0.58
CA LEU A 30 -1.47 11.43 -0.84
C LEU A 30 -1.27 11.89 -2.28
N LYS A 31 -2.11 11.39 -3.21
CA LYS A 31 -2.01 11.66 -4.65
C LYS A 31 -0.57 11.50 -5.18
N PRO A 32 0.07 10.35 -4.95
CA PRO A 32 1.42 10.11 -5.47
C PRO A 32 1.44 10.22 -6.99
N LYS A 33 2.58 10.64 -7.54
CA LYS A 33 2.82 10.66 -8.98
C LYS A 33 2.77 9.22 -9.49
N PHE A 34 1.91 8.96 -10.46
CA PHE A 34 1.80 7.66 -11.12
C PHE A 34 2.53 7.68 -12.46
N SER A 35 3.42 6.72 -12.67
CA SER A 35 4.24 6.64 -13.88
C SER A 35 4.64 5.20 -14.22
N ARG A 36 5.30 5.03 -15.37
CA ARG A 36 5.96 3.78 -15.76
C ARG A 36 7.47 3.95 -15.63
N ASP A 37 8.12 3.00 -14.98
CA ASP A 37 9.58 2.89 -14.92
C ASP A 37 10.00 1.55 -15.55
N GLY A 38 10.60 1.60 -16.74
CA GLY A 38 10.80 0.44 -17.59
C GLY A 38 9.50 -0.33 -17.86
N ASN A 39 9.43 -1.57 -17.38
CA ASN A 39 8.26 -2.45 -17.54
C ASN A 39 7.29 -2.43 -16.34
N GLN A 40 7.59 -1.67 -15.29
CA GLN A 40 6.82 -1.67 -14.05
C GLN A 40 6.01 -0.38 -13.89
N TYR A 41 4.93 -0.47 -13.14
CA TYR A 41 4.18 0.67 -12.63
C TYR A 41 4.88 1.23 -11.41
N CYS A 42 4.89 2.55 -11.26
CA CYS A 42 5.50 3.25 -10.14
C CYS A 42 4.54 4.29 -9.56
N TYR A 43 4.37 4.27 -8.24
CA TYR A 43 3.79 5.37 -7.46
C TYR A 43 4.89 6.03 -6.64
N LEU A 44 5.04 7.35 -6.77
CA LEU A 44 6.04 8.14 -6.05
C LEU A 44 5.37 9.28 -5.27
N TYR A 45 5.57 9.30 -3.95
CA TYR A 45 5.26 10.43 -3.10
C TYR A 45 6.55 11.13 -2.68
N GLY A 46 6.79 12.32 -3.24
CA GLY A 46 8.01 13.10 -3.03
C GLY A 46 8.52 13.75 -4.32
N ASP A 47 9.68 14.40 -4.23
CA ASP A 47 10.29 15.10 -5.35
C ASP A 47 10.94 14.13 -6.34
N ASN A 48 11.65 13.13 -5.84
CA ASN A 48 12.38 12.13 -6.61
C ASN A 48 12.43 10.78 -5.87
N LEU A 49 12.97 9.74 -6.52
CA LEU A 49 13.04 8.38 -5.96
C LEU A 49 14.00 8.23 -4.76
N GLN A 50 14.97 9.14 -4.59
CA GLN A 50 15.96 9.07 -3.51
C GLN A 50 15.41 9.66 -2.20
N ASP A 51 14.64 10.74 -2.31
CA ASP A 51 14.10 11.48 -1.18
C ASP A 51 12.63 11.16 -0.89
N GLY A 52 11.95 10.48 -1.81
CA GLY A 52 10.53 10.15 -1.72
C GLY A 52 10.26 8.70 -1.33
N ILE A 53 8.97 8.42 -1.11
CA ILE A 53 8.45 7.06 -0.89
C ILE A 53 7.93 6.56 -2.24
N ALA A 54 8.52 5.48 -2.72
CA ALA A 54 8.10 4.85 -3.97
C ALA A 54 7.57 3.43 -3.75
N GLY A 55 6.70 3.00 -4.64
CA GLY A 55 6.28 1.61 -4.76
C GLY A 55 6.19 1.18 -6.22
N PHE A 56 6.58 -0.06 -6.49
CA PHE A 56 6.71 -0.63 -7.83
C PHE A 56 5.95 -1.94 -7.99
N GLY A 57 5.50 -2.24 -9.21
CA GLY A 57 4.89 -3.53 -9.51
C GLY A 57 4.59 -3.76 -10.98
N ASP A 58 4.51 -5.03 -11.37
CA ASP A 58 4.19 -5.43 -12.74
C ASP A 58 2.73 -5.13 -13.12
N THR A 59 1.88 -4.97 -12.10
CA THR A 59 0.50 -4.49 -12.21
C THR A 59 0.30 -3.26 -11.32
N VAL A 60 -0.75 -2.49 -11.61
CA VAL A 60 -1.13 -1.33 -10.80
C VAL A 60 -1.40 -1.72 -9.35
N SER A 61 -2.10 -2.84 -9.12
CA SER A 61 -2.40 -3.31 -7.75
C SER A 61 -1.12 -3.65 -6.98
N LEU A 62 -0.16 -4.31 -7.63
CA LEU A 62 1.12 -4.64 -6.99
C LEU A 62 1.91 -3.37 -6.64
N ALA A 63 1.91 -2.36 -7.51
CA ALA A 63 2.55 -1.08 -7.23
C ALA A 63 1.88 -0.31 -6.08
N VAL A 64 0.55 -0.39 -5.95
CA VAL A 64 -0.19 0.20 -4.81
C VAL A 64 0.19 -0.49 -3.50
N THR A 65 0.17 -1.83 -3.46
CA THR A 65 0.55 -2.60 -2.26
C THR A 65 2.00 -2.32 -1.86
N ASP A 66 2.93 -2.27 -2.81
CA ASP A 66 4.33 -1.96 -2.53
C ASP A 66 4.50 -0.53 -1.99
N PHE A 67 3.80 0.45 -2.59
CA PHE A 67 3.80 1.83 -2.11
C PHE A 67 3.24 1.94 -0.69
N TYR A 68 2.12 1.27 -0.41
CA TYR A 68 1.53 1.20 0.93
C TYR A 68 2.54 0.65 1.94
N ASN A 69 3.18 -0.48 1.64
CA ASN A 69 4.17 -1.09 2.53
C ASN A 69 5.38 -0.17 2.79
N SER A 70 5.89 0.49 1.75
CA SER A 70 6.97 1.48 1.87
C SER A 70 6.56 2.65 2.78
N PHE A 71 5.35 3.19 2.60
CA PHE A 71 4.82 4.29 3.41
C PHE A 71 4.72 3.93 4.91
N TYR A 72 4.20 2.74 5.22
CA TYR A 72 4.09 2.28 6.61
C TYR A 72 5.45 2.02 7.25
N ARG A 73 6.40 1.46 6.50
CA ARG A 73 7.78 1.22 6.98
C ARG A 73 8.45 2.53 7.37
N GLU A 74 8.37 3.54 6.52
CA GLU A 74 8.91 4.89 6.77
C GLU A 74 8.28 5.53 8.01
N THR A 75 6.96 5.42 8.15
CA THR A 75 6.21 5.98 9.29
C THR A 75 6.63 5.35 10.63
N ILE A 76 6.86 4.03 10.67
CA ILE A 76 7.28 3.33 11.89
C ILE A 76 8.73 3.67 12.27
N ILE A 77 9.63 3.75 11.28
CA ILE A 77 11.05 4.04 11.51
C ILE A 77 11.24 5.50 11.96
N ASN A 78 10.53 6.45 11.35
CA ASN A 78 10.67 7.87 11.70
C ASN A 78 10.10 8.17 13.09
N GLN A 79 9.04 7.47 13.52
CA GLN A 79 8.55 7.57 14.90
C GLN A 79 9.52 7.02 15.96
N ALA A 80 10.38 6.06 15.60
CA ALA A 80 11.40 5.54 16.50
C ALA A 80 12.58 6.51 16.66
N LYS A 81 13.01 7.17 15.57
CA LYS A 81 14.12 8.15 15.57
C LYS A 81 13.80 9.46 16.29
N HIS A 82 12.52 9.85 16.39
CA HIS A 82 12.09 11.05 17.10
C HIS A 82 11.83 10.86 18.61
N LYS A 83 12.10 9.67 19.16
CA LYS A 83 12.00 9.36 20.59
C LYS A 83 13.34 9.27 21.32
N GLU A 84 14.45 9.55 20.63
CA GLU A 84 15.81 9.60 21.18
C GLU A 84 16.29 11.04 21.39
#